data_AF-A0A218UYM7-F1
#
_entry.id   AF-A0A218UYM7-F1
#
_cell.length_a   1.000
_cell.length_b   1.000
_cell.length_c   1.000
_cell.angle_alpha   90.00
_cell.angle_beta   90.00
_cell.angle_gamma   90.00
#
_symmetry.space_group_name_H-M   'P 1'
#
loop_
_entity.id
_entity.type
_entity.pdbx_description
1 polymer ?
#
loop_
_entity_poly.entity_id
_entity_poly.type
_entity_poly.pdbx_seq_one_letter_code
_entity_poly.pdbx_strand_id
1 'polypeptide(L)'
;MGNSDYLAAFFHVLLPMAFEFDPELVIVSSGYDSGIGDPEGQMNATPEVFAHLTHFLMQLANGKLCVILEGGYHLKSLGESVCMTVRTLLGDPVPQITGEMAPCLSAVESIQNVRAAHKSYWKWLAYEDTSFLQNLSTKSHLLKKANSNPSTEDESRITKNNNTAKVERFLELHMKNILFPVPPIKTATTGSEGSEHFFPQHVQLVKEMDKTEIKALVSGFYADLVKEDKTLLSLGSMFVILDKILKKEVCNGFAASPSAALSAAVALRHSVRFGFQRVLCVFVGDMQMIPNTEDGKILVINICEKEQSRKTSCKHYISLNWKEDAEGNDFFFAVLGLILPVAYSYQPNLTVIAVGPNRNLGISGISLLVALLRGLAESRIFAVIEDTEISLMQSVAKALVGASTPPFGIYVPPTQEKVNKIKTLRDQFQQEWKMLQCSGKLSDFIFNSVS
;
A
#
# COMPACT_ATOMS: atom_id res chain seq x y z
N MET A 1 -16.41 12.44 5.36
CA MET A 1 -15.49 11.44 4.77
C MET A 1 -14.23 11.34 5.62
N GLY A 2 -13.62 10.17 5.72
CA GLY A 2 -12.35 9.93 6.43
C GLY A 2 -11.31 9.22 5.55
N ASN A 3 -10.20 8.77 6.14
CA ASN A 3 -9.05 8.22 5.40
C ASN A 3 -9.42 7.16 4.35
N SER A 4 -10.31 6.23 4.70
CA SER A 4 -10.72 5.14 3.83
C SER A 4 -11.43 5.63 2.55
N ASP A 5 -12.22 6.70 2.65
CA ASP A 5 -12.92 7.30 1.51
C ASP A 5 -11.93 7.95 0.53
N TYR A 6 -10.90 8.65 1.05
CA TYR A 6 -9.87 9.30 0.24
C TYR A 6 -8.98 8.26 -0.46
N LEU A 7 -8.56 7.23 0.26
CA LEU A 7 -7.80 6.12 -0.32
C LEU A 7 -8.60 5.38 -1.40
N ALA A 8 -9.90 5.11 -1.16
CA ALA A 8 -10.77 4.49 -2.14
C ALA A 8 -10.91 5.35 -3.41
N ALA A 9 -11.08 6.66 -3.27
CA ALA A 9 -11.10 7.58 -4.41
C ALA A 9 -9.78 7.56 -5.20
N PHE A 10 -8.64 7.48 -4.50
CA PHE A 10 -7.33 7.36 -5.15
C PHE A 10 -7.20 6.04 -5.91
N PHE A 11 -7.51 4.90 -5.29
CA PHE A 11 -7.35 3.58 -5.91
C PHE A 11 -8.32 3.32 -7.06
N HIS A 12 -9.58 3.78 -6.93
CA HIS A 12 -10.65 3.40 -7.85
C HIS A 12 -11.00 4.48 -8.89
N VAL A 13 -10.41 5.67 -8.80
CA VAL A 13 -10.64 6.78 -9.72
C VAL A 13 -9.33 7.44 -10.14
N LEU A 14 -8.64 8.12 -9.21
CA LEU A 14 -7.56 9.05 -9.57
C LEU A 14 -6.32 8.34 -10.12
N LEU A 15 -5.77 7.36 -9.39
CA LEU A 15 -4.53 6.71 -9.79
C LEU A 15 -4.69 5.95 -11.12
N PRO A 16 -5.75 5.15 -11.36
CA PRO A 16 -5.93 4.51 -12.67
C PRO A 16 -5.94 5.51 -13.84
N MET A 17 -6.61 6.66 -13.66
CA MET A 17 -6.60 7.74 -14.67
C MET A 17 -5.21 8.36 -14.81
N ALA A 18 -4.53 8.65 -13.69
CA ALA A 18 -3.24 9.31 -13.71
C ALA A 18 -2.14 8.44 -14.33
N PHE A 19 -2.14 7.13 -14.09
CA PHE A 19 -1.21 6.20 -14.74
C PHE A 19 -1.52 6.02 -16.24
N GLU A 20 -2.80 6.02 -16.65
CA GLU A 20 -3.16 6.01 -18.07
C GLU A 20 -2.82 7.33 -18.77
N PHE A 21 -2.93 8.46 -18.08
CA PHE A 21 -2.61 9.78 -18.60
C PHE A 21 -1.10 10.00 -18.78
N ASP A 22 -0.28 9.35 -17.95
CA ASP A 22 1.18 9.46 -17.91
C ASP A 22 1.68 10.92 -17.91
N PRO A 23 1.37 11.70 -16.85
CA PRO A 23 1.69 13.12 -16.83
C PRO A 23 3.20 13.36 -16.83
N GLU A 24 3.63 14.42 -17.51
CA GLU A 24 5.02 14.88 -17.46
C GLU A 24 5.31 15.69 -16.18
N LEU A 25 4.29 16.26 -15.53
CA LEU A 25 4.38 17.03 -14.28
C LEU A 25 3.07 16.86 -13.50
N VAL A 26 3.15 16.74 -12.17
CA VAL A 26 1.97 16.75 -11.29
C VAL A 26 1.95 18.05 -10.47
N ILE A 27 0.82 18.75 -10.50
CA ILE A 27 0.57 19.94 -9.67
C ILE A 27 -0.59 19.62 -8.72
N VAL A 28 -0.39 19.83 -7.42
CA VAL A 28 -1.40 19.58 -6.39
C VAL A 28 -1.84 20.92 -5.81
N SER A 29 -3.10 21.26 -6.05
CA SER A 29 -3.83 22.33 -5.35
C SER A 29 -4.20 21.77 -3.97
N SER A 30 -3.38 22.05 -2.97
CA SER A 30 -3.32 21.34 -1.69
C SER A 30 -4.09 22.10 -0.61
N GLY A 31 -5.42 22.01 -0.67
CA GLY A 31 -6.32 22.44 0.40
C GLY A 31 -6.38 21.39 1.52
N TYR A 32 -6.03 21.80 2.73
CA TYR A 32 -6.08 20.96 3.93
C TYR A 32 -7.37 21.15 4.74
N ASP A 33 -8.37 21.81 4.15
CA ASP A 33 -9.73 21.92 4.70
C ASP A 33 -10.51 20.59 4.66
N SER A 34 -9.98 19.58 3.97
CA SER A 34 -10.36 18.18 4.12
C SER A 34 -9.89 17.52 5.43
N GLY A 35 -9.05 18.18 6.20
CA GLY A 35 -8.51 17.68 7.46
C GLY A 35 -9.53 17.67 8.60
N ILE A 36 -9.32 16.77 9.56
CA ILE A 36 -10.14 16.70 10.77
C ILE A 36 -10.15 18.03 11.54
N GLY A 37 -11.34 18.46 11.97
CA GLY A 37 -11.54 19.69 12.72
C GLY A 37 -11.69 20.95 11.88
N ASP A 38 -11.50 20.87 10.56
CA ASP A 38 -11.69 22.02 9.69
C ASP A 38 -13.15 22.50 9.70
N PRO A 39 -13.41 23.81 9.93
CA PRO A 39 -14.77 24.33 10.04
C PRO A 39 -15.53 24.34 8.70
N GLU A 40 -14.83 24.42 7.57
CA GLU A 40 -15.44 24.52 6.24
C GLU A 40 -15.65 23.14 5.63
N GLY A 41 -14.61 22.30 5.60
CA GLY A 41 -14.74 20.98 4.99
C GLY A 41 -15.51 19.97 5.83
N GLN A 42 -15.43 20.07 7.17
CA GLN A 42 -16.13 19.17 8.12
C GLN A 42 -15.89 17.68 7.82
N MET A 43 -14.71 17.37 7.30
CA MET A 43 -14.24 16.02 7.02
C MET A 43 -13.47 15.48 8.23
N ASN A 44 -13.10 14.19 8.16
CA ASN A 44 -12.42 13.45 9.22
C ASN A 44 -11.13 12.80 8.70
N ALA A 45 -10.50 13.38 7.67
CA ALA A 45 -9.21 12.91 7.19
C ALA A 45 -8.13 13.27 8.22
N THR A 46 -7.35 12.28 8.69
CA THR A 46 -6.28 12.53 9.66
C THR A 46 -4.99 12.94 8.94
N PRO A 47 -4.06 13.67 9.60
CA PRO A 47 -2.87 14.21 8.93
C PRO A 47 -2.04 13.19 8.13
N GLU A 48 -1.89 11.95 8.61
CA GLU A 48 -1.12 10.92 7.91
C GLU A 48 -1.68 10.54 6.54
N VAL A 49 -2.98 10.71 6.28
CA VAL A 49 -3.53 10.38 4.96
C VAL A 49 -2.87 11.22 3.86
N PHE A 50 -2.54 12.48 4.14
CA PHE A 50 -1.84 13.35 3.20
C PHE A 50 -0.43 12.84 2.89
N ALA A 51 0.24 12.17 3.83
CA ALA A 51 1.51 11.49 3.54
C ALA A 51 1.32 10.37 2.50
N HIS A 52 0.23 9.59 2.60
CA HIS A 52 -0.08 8.54 1.62
C HIS A 52 -0.50 9.10 0.26
N LEU A 53 -1.36 10.14 0.24
CA LEU A 53 -1.79 10.76 -1.01
C LEU A 53 -0.60 11.33 -1.79
N THR A 54 0.29 12.05 -1.10
CA THR A 54 1.55 12.54 -1.68
C THR A 54 2.43 11.40 -2.16
N HIS A 55 2.58 10.33 -1.38
CA HIS A 55 3.41 9.16 -1.74
C HIS A 55 2.97 8.52 -3.06
N PHE A 56 1.66 8.37 -3.27
CA PHE A 56 1.15 7.81 -4.53
C PHE A 56 1.44 8.72 -5.72
N LEU A 57 1.26 10.03 -5.56
CA LEU A 57 1.50 11.00 -6.63
C LEU A 57 2.99 11.12 -6.99
N MET A 58 3.90 10.87 -6.05
CA MET A 58 5.34 10.81 -6.32
C MET A 58 5.75 9.68 -7.26
N GLN A 59 4.87 8.69 -7.51
CA GLN A 59 5.15 7.60 -8.46
C GLN A 59 4.85 7.98 -9.92
N LEU A 60 4.22 9.13 -10.13
CA LEU A 60 3.90 9.69 -11.45
C LEU A 60 4.98 10.68 -11.87
N ALA A 61 5.04 11.02 -13.16
CA ALA A 61 5.91 12.06 -13.70
C ALA A 61 7.40 11.94 -13.28
N ASN A 62 7.88 10.73 -13.00
CA ASN A 62 9.21 10.46 -12.43
C ASN A 62 9.49 11.30 -11.15
N GLY A 63 8.47 11.49 -10.30
CA GLY A 63 8.57 12.25 -9.06
C GLY A 63 8.52 13.77 -9.22
N LYS A 64 8.28 14.29 -10.43
CA LYS A 64 8.11 15.73 -10.67
C LYS A 64 6.74 16.17 -10.16
N LEU A 65 6.71 16.59 -8.89
CA LEU A 65 5.53 16.94 -8.13
C LEU A 65 5.68 18.33 -7.51
N CYS A 66 4.73 19.23 -7.77
CA CYS A 66 4.64 20.55 -7.15
C CYS A 66 3.38 20.61 -6.27
N VAL A 67 3.55 20.90 -4.99
CA VAL A 67 2.44 21.05 -4.03
C VAL A 67 2.27 22.52 -3.68
N ILE A 68 1.07 23.06 -3.87
CA ILE A 68 0.73 24.46 -3.67
C ILE A 68 -0.32 24.54 -2.58
N LEU A 69 -0.03 25.24 -1.48
CA LEU A 69 -0.99 25.41 -0.38
C LEU A 69 -2.20 26.24 -0.84
N GLU A 70 -3.40 25.79 -0.47
CA GLU A 70 -4.68 26.46 -0.76
C GLU A 70 -5.44 26.74 0.55
N GLY A 71 -6.56 26.05 0.79
CA GLY A 71 -7.36 26.13 2.00
C GLY A 71 -6.82 25.33 3.19
N GLY A 72 -7.53 25.41 4.31
CA GLY A 72 -7.16 24.82 5.58
C GLY A 72 -7.26 25.87 6.69
N TYR A 73 -8.31 25.78 7.48
CA TYR A 73 -8.75 26.85 8.38
C TYR A 73 -8.70 26.44 9.85
N HIS A 74 -8.53 25.14 10.13
CA HIS A 74 -8.15 24.67 11.46
C HIS A 74 -6.62 24.56 11.61
N LEU A 75 -6.00 25.57 12.21
CA LEU A 75 -4.54 25.80 12.22
C LEU A 75 -3.68 24.59 12.64
N LYS A 76 -4.08 23.84 13.66
CA LYS A 76 -3.32 22.66 14.12
C LYS A 76 -3.35 21.53 13.08
N SER A 77 -4.56 21.15 12.65
CA SER A 77 -4.79 20.17 11.57
C SER A 77 -4.06 20.56 10.29
N LEU A 78 -4.12 21.84 9.89
CA LEU A 78 -3.34 22.38 8.77
C LEU A 78 -1.84 22.15 8.97
N GLY A 79 -1.27 22.59 10.09
CA GLY A 79 0.16 22.46 10.38
C GLY A 79 0.64 21.01 10.32
N GLU A 80 -0.09 20.10 10.98
CA GLU A 80 0.26 18.67 10.98
C GLU A 80 0.15 18.05 9.59
N SER A 81 -0.89 18.40 8.82
CA SER A 81 -1.12 17.86 7.48
C SER A 81 -0.07 18.36 6.47
N VAL A 82 0.31 19.64 6.55
CA VAL A 82 1.43 20.21 5.77
C VAL A 82 2.74 19.49 6.12
N CYS A 83 3.01 19.30 7.40
CA CYS A 83 4.21 18.56 7.83
C CYS A 83 4.23 17.13 7.27
N MET A 84 3.10 16.43 7.27
CA MET A 84 3.02 15.08 6.69
C MET A 84 3.31 15.07 5.19
N THR A 85 2.75 16.01 4.43
CA THR A 85 3.07 16.17 3.00
C THR A 85 4.57 16.44 2.78
N VAL A 86 5.15 17.39 3.52
CA VAL A 86 6.57 17.77 3.35
C VAL A 86 7.51 16.62 3.73
N ARG A 87 7.22 15.88 4.81
CA ARG A 87 7.99 14.69 5.21
C ARG A 87 8.02 13.65 4.09
N THR A 88 6.88 13.38 3.48
CA THR A 88 6.81 12.46 2.33
C THR A 88 7.61 12.98 1.14
N LEU A 89 7.54 14.27 0.81
CA LEU A 89 8.34 14.88 -0.26
C LEU A 89 9.86 14.75 -0.01
N LEU A 90 10.29 14.80 1.26
CA LEU A 90 11.68 14.56 1.69
C LEU A 90 12.08 13.07 1.66
N GLY A 91 11.14 12.18 1.37
CA GLY A 91 11.34 10.75 1.31
C GLY A 91 11.50 10.09 2.69
N ASP A 92 10.89 10.67 3.73
CA ASP A 92 10.71 10.02 5.03
C ASP A 92 9.74 8.83 4.91
N PRO A 93 9.84 7.80 5.78
CA PRO A 93 8.89 6.70 5.77
C PRO A 93 7.46 7.17 6.10
N VAL A 94 6.50 6.64 5.36
CA VAL A 94 5.08 7.02 5.47
C VAL A 94 4.46 6.39 6.72
N PRO A 95 3.88 7.18 7.65
CA PRO A 95 3.25 6.65 8.85
C PRO A 95 2.10 5.70 8.54
N GLN A 96 1.88 4.71 9.39
CA GLN A 96 0.81 3.74 9.18
C GLN A 96 -0.57 4.36 9.46
N ILE A 97 -1.46 4.32 8.46
CA ILE A 97 -2.90 4.52 8.70
C ILE A 97 -3.45 3.33 9.51
N THR A 98 -4.21 3.64 10.55
CA THR A 98 -4.91 2.67 11.40
C THR A 98 -6.43 2.89 11.35
N GLY A 99 -7.19 1.90 11.82
CA GLY A 99 -8.65 1.95 11.82
C GLY A 99 -9.27 1.20 10.63
N GLU A 100 -10.59 1.22 10.54
CA GLU A 100 -11.33 0.46 9.55
C GLU A 100 -11.13 1.01 8.13
N MET A 101 -10.62 0.17 7.23
CA MET A 101 -10.40 0.50 5.82
C MET A 101 -11.64 0.17 4.98
N ALA A 102 -12.73 0.83 5.32
CA ALA A 102 -14.01 0.72 4.63
C ALA A 102 -14.45 2.11 4.16
N PRO A 103 -14.52 2.36 2.84
CA PRO A 103 -15.19 3.57 2.37
C PRO A 103 -16.67 3.51 2.76
N CYS A 104 -17.24 4.64 3.14
CA CYS A 104 -18.66 4.72 3.44
C CYS A 104 -19.51 4.58 2.16
N LEU A 105 -20.77 4.18 2.30
CA LEU A 105 -21.67 3.97 1.16
C LEU A 105 -21.76 5.21 0.25
N SER A 106 -21.88 6.40 0.83
CA SER A 106 -21.93 7.65 0.05
C SER A 106 -20.67 7.88 -0.81
N ALA A 107 -19.48 7.52 -0.29
CA ALA A 107 -18.25 7.59 -1.06
C ALA A 107 -18.22 6.54 -2.19
N VAL A 108 -18.65 5.31 -1.91
CA VAL A 108 -18.74 4.24 -2.92
C VAL A 108 -19.71 4.60 -4.05
N GLU A 109 -20.88 5.16 -3.73
CA GLU A 109 -21.85 5.64 -4.71
C GLU A 109 -21.27 6.76 -5.58
N SER A 110 -20.55 7.70 -4.97
CA SER A 110 -19.87 8.79 -5.67
C SER A 110 -18.78 8.26 -6.60
N ILE A 111 -17.94 7.34 -6.12
CA ILE A 111 -16.90 6.65 -6.91
C ILE A 111 -17.53 5.93 -8.11
N GLN A 112 -18.61 5.18 -7.90
CA GLN A 112 -19.31 4.48 -8.98
C GLN A 112 -19.83 5.44 -10.04
N ASN A 113 -20.48 6.53 -9.65
CA ASN A 113 -21.04 7.49 -10.59
C ASN A 113 -19.95 8.24 -11.37
N VAL A 114 -18.84 8.60 -10.72
CA VAL A 114 -17.68 9.21 -11.41
C VAL A 114 -17.11 8.23 -12.44
N ARG A 115 -16.92 6.96 -12.06
CA ARG A 115 -16.47 5.92 -13.01
C ARG A 115 -17.43 5.75 -14.19
N ALA A 116 -18.75 5.75 -13.94
CA ALA A 116 -19.75 5.66 -14.99
C ALA A 116 -19.70 6.86 -15.95
N ALA A 117 -19.55 8.08 -15.42
CA ALA A 117 -19.41 9.30 -16.22
C ALA A 117 -18.13 9.31 -17.06
N HIS A 118 -17.05 8.73 -16.55
CA HIS A 118 -15.74 8.73 -17.20
C HIS A 118 -15.49 7.53 -18.13
N LYS A 119 -16.39 6.54 -18.16
CA LYS A 119 -16.22 5.27 -18.89
C LYS A 119 -15.87 5.44 -20.37
N SER A 120 -16.43 6.44 -21.05
CA SER A 120 -16.18 6.68 -22.48
C SER A 120 -14.82 7.30 -22.80
N TYR A 121 -14.10 7.81 -21.79
CA TYR A 121 -12.88 8.60 -21.98
C TYR A 121 -11.61 7.86 -21.57
N TRP A 122 -11.72 6.86 -20.70
CA TRP A 122 -10.58 6.15 -20.13
C TRP A 122 -10.61 4.67 -20.46
N LYS A 123 -9.54 4.15 -21.06
CA LYS A 123 -9.44 2.79 -21.57
C LYS A 123 -9.45 1.75 -20.46
N TRP A 124 -8.93 2.06 -19.28
CA TRP A 124 -8.99 1.16 -18.12
C TRP A 124 -10.44 0.85 -17.67
N LEU A 125 -11.42 1.68 -18.04
CA LEU A 125 -12.84 1.47 -17.79
C LEU A 125 -13.60 0.76 -18.92
N ALA A 126 -12.96 0.50 -20.07
CA ALA A 126 -13.64 0.02 -21.29
C ALA A 126 -14.49 -1.24 -21.03
N TYR A 127 -13.97 -2.14 -20.21
CA TYR A 127 -14.58 -3.43 -19.88
C TYR A 127 -15.23 -3.47 -18.49
N GLU A 128 -15.29 -2.35 -17.78
CA GLU A 128 -15.91 -2.23 -16.47
C GLU A 128 -17.44 -2.12 -16.60
N ASP A 129 -18.18 -2.87 -15.77
CA ASP A 129 -19.64 -2.78 -15.74
C ASP A 129 -20.06 -1.67 -14.79
N THR A 130 -19.77 -0.44 -15.22
CA THR A 130 -20.09 0.78 -14.46
C THR A 130 -21.31 1.45 -15.08
N SER A 131 -22.35 1.60 -14.27
CA SER A 131 -23.58 2.31 -14.60
C SER A 131 -23.91 3.32 -13.51
N PHE A 132 -24.58 4.40 -13.89
CA PHE A 132 -25.06 5.40 -12.94
C PHE A 132 -26.08 4.78 -11.99
N LEU A 133 -25.92 5.07 -10.70
CA LEU A 133 -26.91 4.71 -9.70
C LEU A 133 -28.13 5.61 -9.84
N GLN A 134 -29.30 4.99 -10.03
CA GLN A 134 -30.57 5.73 -10.14
C GLN A 134 -31.13 6.14 -8.76
N ASN A 135 -30.83 5.38 -7.71
CA ASN A 135 -31.31 5.62 -6.35
C ASN A 135 -30.12 5.74 -5.40
N LEU A 136 -29.76 6.97 -5.04
CA LEU A 136 -28.71 7.24 -4.06
C LEU A 136 -29.21 7.01 -2.63
N SER A 137 -28.33 6.45 -1.79
CA SER A 137 -28.56 6.26 -0.36
C SER A 137 -28.74 7.59 0.39
N THR A 138 -28.09 8.64 -0.10
CA THR A 138 -28.19 9.99 0.44
C THR A 138 -29.09 10.84 -0.45
N LYS A 139 -30.23 11.28 0.10
CA LYS A 139 -31.11 12.25 -0.55
C LYS A 139 -30.92 13.60 0.14
N SER A 140 -30.60 14.63 -0.64
CA SER A 140 -30.59 16.01 -0.12
C SER A 140 -32.01 16.39 0.31
N HIS A 141 -32.20 16.63 1.61
CA HIS A 141 -33.43 17.19 2.18
C HIS A 141 -33.25 18.69 2.45
N LEU A 142 -33.06 19.51 1.40
CA LEU A 142 -33.17 20.97 1.49
C LEU A 142 -34.14 21.41 0.37
N LEU A 143 -35.35 21.88 0.63
CA LEU A 143 -35.76 22.93 1.57
C LEU A 143 -37.08 22.61 2.32
N LYS A 144 -37.07 22.70 3.65
CA LYS A 144 -38.17 23.32 4.41
C LYS A 144 -37.56 24.43 5.27
N LYS A 145 -38.01 25.66 4.99
CA LYS A 145 -37.60 26.93 5.61
C LYS A 145 -37.19 26.78 7.08
N ALA A 146 -35.97 27.21 7.39
CA ALA A 146 -35.58 27.52 8.76
C ALA A 146 -36.32 28.79 9.21
N ASN A 147 -37.26 28.63 10.14
CA ASN A 147 -37.64 29.72 11.03
C ASN A 147 -36.57 29.78 12.13
N SER A 148 -35.76 30.83 12.13
CA SER A 148 -34.78 31.10 13.19
C SER A 148 -35.47 31.67 14.43
N ASN A 149 -35.39 30.97 15.55
CA ASN A 149 -35.60 31.54 16.88
C ASN A 149 -34.24 32.04 17.43
N PRO A 150 -34.16 33.16 18.17
CA PRO A 150 -32.88 33.81 18.52
C PRO A 150 -32.24 33.33 19.85
N SER A 151 -32.58 32.13 20.37
CA SER A 151 -32.14 31.71 21.71
C SER A 151 -31.05 30.60 21.73
N THR A 152 -30.38 30.32 20.62
CA THR A 152 -29.46 29.16 20.46
C THR A 152 -27.98 29.52 20.26
N GLU A 153 -27.60 30.80 20.34
CA GLU A 153 -26.21 31.21 20.08
C GLU A 153 -25.23 30.75 21.17
N ASP A 154 -25.60 30.80 22.46
CA ASP A 154 -24.67 30.41 23.53
C ASP A 154 -24.46 28.89 23.64
N GLU A 155 -25.51 28.08 23.49
CA GLU A 155 -25.38 26.62 23.49
C GLU A 155 -24.58 26.11 22.27
N SER A 156 -24.78 26.73 21.11
CA SER A 156 -24.02 26.39 19.89
C SER A 156 -22.55 26.79 20.01
N ARG A 157 -22.23 27.92 20.66
CA ARG A 157 -20.84 28.34 20.95
C ARG A 157 -20.16 27.40 21.96
N ILE A 158 -20.84 27.02 23.04
CA ILE A 158 -20.29 26.07 24.04
C ILE A 158 -20.03 24.70 23.42
N THR A 159 -20.95 24.21 22.59
CA THR A 159 -20.81 22.92 21.90
C THR A 159 -19.68 22.94 20.87
N LYS A 160 -19.54 24.04 20.11
CA LYS A 160 -18.42 24.25 19.18
C LYS A 160 -17.08 24.28 19.91
N ASN A 161 -16.96 25.06 21.00
CA ASN A 161 -15.73 25.13 21.79
C ASN A 161 -15.33 23.75 22.37
N ASN A 162 -16.30 22.98 22.86
CA ASN A 162 -16.05 21.63 23.36
C ASN A 162 -15.58 20.67 22.25
N ASN A 163 -16.11 20.80 21.03
CA ASN A 163 -15.69 19.97 19.90
C ASN A 163 -14.30 20.35 19.39
N THR A 164 -13.96 21.64 19.30
CA THR A 164 -12.60 22.09 18.95
C THR A 164 -11.57 21.55 19.95
N ALA A 165 -11.82 21.68 21.25
CA ALA A 165 -10.91 21.17 22.28
C ALA A 165 -10.71 19.63 22.21
N LYS A 166 -11.76 18.88 21.85
CA LYS A 166 -11.66 17.43 21.63
C LYS A 166 -10.78 17.10 20.43
N VAL A 167 -10.95 17.81 19.32
CA VAL A 167 -10.13 17.58 18.11
C VAL A 167 -8.67 17.95 18.37
N GLU A 168 -8.40 19.06 19.06
CA GLU A 168 -7.03 19.43 19.40
C GLU A 168 -6.35 18.39 20.29
N ARG A 169 -7.06 17.87 21.30
CA ARG A 169 -6.56 16.79 22.16
C ARG A 169 -6.34 15.49 21.38
N PHE A 170 -7.25 15.18 20.46
CA PHE A 170 -7.09 14.03 19.57
C PHE A 170 -5.82 14.18 18.73
N LEU A 171 -5.63 15.30 18.02
CA LEU A 171 -4.45 15.57 17.20
C LEU A 171 -3.16 15.45 18.03
N GLU A 172 -3.14 16.01 19.23
CA GLU A 172 -1.99 15.91 20.14
C GLU A 172 -1.57 14.47 20.47
N LEU A 173 -2.55 13.63 20.81
CA LEU A 173 -2.29 12.24 21.16
C LEU A 173 -1.98 11.41 19.92
N HIS A 174 -2.72 11.65 18.85
CA HIS A 174 -2.60 10.93 17.58
C HIS A 174 -1.24 11.17 16.93
N MET A 175 -0.79 12.43 16.84
CA MET A 175 0.51 12.76 16.28
C MET A 175 1.66 12.12 17.08
N LYS A 176 1.56 12.03 18.42
CA LYS A 176 2.56 11.33 19.25
C LYS A 176 2.66 9.84 18.94
N ASN A 177 1.58 9.20 18.46
CA ASN A 177 1.56 7.78 18.17
C ASN A 177 2.09 7.46 16.76
N ILE A 178 1.89 8.36 15.80
CA ILE A 178 2.25 8.12 14.39
C ILE A 178 3.60 8.72 14.00
N LEU A 179 4.13 9.67 14.78
CA LEU A 179 5.47 10.20 14.57
C LEU A 179 6.50 9.27 15.22
N PHE A 180 7.51 8.90 14.44
CA PHE A 180 8.61 8.05 14.88
C PHE A 180 9.95 8.61 14.38
N PRO A 181 11.07 8.33 15.08
CA PRO A 181 12.40 8.62 14.57
C PRO A 181 12.63 7.87 13.26
N VAL A 182 13.05 8.59 12.21
CA VAL A 182 13.43 7.98 10.94
C VAL A 182 14.69 7.14 11.19
N PRO A 183 14.69 5.84 10.85
CA PRO A 183 15.88 5.02 10.95
C PRO A 183 17.08 5.67 10.23
N PRO A 184 18.29 5.63 10.82
CA PRO A 184 19.47 6.30 10.26
C PRO A 184 19.87 5.73 8.89
N ILE A 185 19.49 4.47 8.62
CA ILE A 185 19.79 3.76 7.39
C ILE A 185 18.48 3.53 6.63
N LYS A 186 18.35 4.06 5.41
CA LYS A 186 17.14 3.83 4.60
C LYS A 186 17.06 2.39 4.10
N THR A 187 18.10 1.93 3.42
CA THR A 187 18.12 0.61 2.79
C THR A 187 19.40 -0.13 3.14
N ALA A 188 19.27 -1.36 3.62
CA ALA A 188 20.42 -2.24 3.88
C ALA A 188 20.45 -3.44 2.92
N THR A 189 21.66 -3.89 2.63
CA THR A 189 21.91 -5.19 2.01
C THR A 189 23.19 -5.79 2.57
N THR A 190 23.47 -7.04 2.21
CA THR A 190 24.76 -7.69 2.48
C THR A 190 25.49 -7.91 1.17
N GLY A 191 26.81 -7.83 1.18
CA GLY A 191 27.62 -8.06 -0.02
C GLY A 191 29.05 -8.44 0.36
N SER A 192 29.77 -9.01 -0.60
CA SER A 192 31.22 -9.18 -0.50
C SER A 192 31.94 -7.86 -0.81
N GLU A 193 33.15 -7.69 -0.29
CA GLU A 193 34.04 -6.57 -0.62
C GLU A 193 34.10 -6.37 -2.15
N GLY A 194 33.86 -5.15 -2.63
CA GLY A 194 33.85 -4.78 -4.07
C GLY A 194 32.47 -4.67 -4.74
N SER A 195 31.38 -5.02 -4.03
CA SER A 195 29.99 -4.85 -4.53
C SER A 195 29.40 -3.43 -4.36
N GLU A 196 30.14 -2.53 -3.71
CA GLU A 196 29.70 -1.19 -3.32
C GLU A 196 29.30 -0.30 -4.50
N HIS A 197 29.94 -0.47 -5.66
CA HIS A 197 29.65 0.33 -6.87
C HIS A 197 28.40 -0.11 -7.63
N PHE A 198 27.80 -1.25 -7.28
CA PHE A 198 26.62 -1.78 -8.00
C PHE A 198 25.30 -1.18 -7.52
N PHE A 199 25.28 -0.53 -6.35
CA PHE A 199 24.06 -0.05 -5.70
C PHE A 199 24.06 1.47 -5.53
N PRO A 200 22.87 2.10 -5.37
CA PRO A 200 22.77 3.52 -5.08
C PRO A 200 23.54 3.91 -3.80
N GLN A 201 24.05 5.15 -3.75
CA GLN A 201 24.86 5.68 -2.63
C GLN A 201 24.21 5.57 -1.23
N HIS A 202 22.89 5.37 -1.18
CA HIS A 202 22.11 5.29 0.06
C HIS A 202 21.82 3.85 0.51
N VAL A 203 22.35 2.84 -0.19
CA VAL A 203 22.32 1.45 0.24
C VAL A 203 23.54 1.16 1.09
N GLN A 204 23.33 0.68 2.32
CA GLN A 204 24.41 0.35 3.24
C GLN A 204 24.65 -1.16 3.31
N LEU A 205 25.92 -1.55 3.24
CA LEU A 205 26.35 -2.92 3.50
C LEU A 205 26.36 -3.19 5.01
N VAL A 206 25.68 -4.25 5.44
CA VAL A 206 25.68 -4.73 6.82
C VAL A 206 26.47 -6.04 6.93
N LYS A 207 27.08 -6.25 8.10
CA LYS A 207 27.88 -7.45 8.39
C LYS A 207 27.00 -8.70 8.38
N GLU A 208 27.44 -9.73 7.67
CA GLU A 208 26.76 -11.04 7.65
C GLU A 208 26.78 -11.73 9.02
N MET A 209 25.78 -12.58 9.24
CA MET A 209 25.69 -13.45 10.41
C MET A 209 26.76 -14.55 10.37
N ASP A 210 27.26 -14.96 11.53
CA ASP A 210 28.23 -16.05 11.61
C ASP A 210 27.61 -17.39 11.16
N LYS A 211 28.39 -18.20 10.43
CA LYS A 211 27.92 -19.49 9.89
C LYS A 211 27.44 -20.45 10.98
N THR A 212 28.03 -20.43 12.17
CA THR A 212 27.63 -21.30 13.28
C THR A 212 26.27 -20.89 13.85
N GLU A 213 26.02 -19.58 13.93
CA GLU A 213 24.74 -19.02 14.38
C GLU A 213 23.62 -19.32 13.37
N ILE A 214 23.89 -19.18 12.06
CA ILE A 214 22.95 -19.56 11.00
C ILE A 214 22.57 -21.04 11.14
N LYS A 215 23.55 -21.93 11.29
CA LYS A 215 23.30 -23.37 11.46
C LYS A 215 22.47 -23.66 12.71
N ALA A 216 22.75 -22.98 13.82
CA ALA A 216 21.97 -23.12 15.05
C ALA A 216 20.50 -22.70 14.85
N LEU A 217 20.26 -21.54 14.23
CA LEU A 217 18.90 -21.05 13.92
C LEU A 217 18.14 -21.99 12.98
N VAL A 218 18.80 -22.45 11.92
CA VAL A 218 18.20 -23.38 10.95
C VAL A 218 17.86 -24.70 11.62
N SER A 219 18.80 -25.30 12.35
CA SER A 219 18.55 -26.57 13.04
C SER A 219 17.44 -26.47 14.10
N GLY A 220 17.33 -25.33 14.78
CA GLY A 220 16.31 -25.12 15.82
C GLY A 220 14.91 -24.82 15.30
N PHE A 221 14.77 -24.12 14.17
CA PHE A 221 13.47 -23.55 13.75
C PHE A 221 13.06 -23.81 12.30
N TYR A 222 14.00 -24.22 11.44
CA TYR A 222 13.79 -24.27 9.98
C TYR A 222 14.30 -25.56 9.34
N ALA A 223 14.60 -26.60 10.13
CA ALA A 223 15.14 -27.88 9.64
C ALA A 223 14.18 -28.62 8.68
N ASP A 224 12.87 -28.34 8.76
CA ASP A 224 11.85 -28.84 7.85
C ASP A 224 11.86 -28.13 6.48
N LEU A 225 12.33 -26.89 6.43
CA LEU A 225 12.39 -26.07 5.21
C LEU A 225 13.75 -26.20 4.51
N VAL A 226 14.85 -26.11 5.26
CA VAL A 226 16.21 -25.99 4.73
C VAL A 226 16.89 -27.35 4.71
N LYS A 227 17.18 -27.87 3.51
CA LYS A 227 17.83 -29.17 3.32
C LYS A 227 19.25 -29.08 2.73
N GLU A 228 19.61 -27.94 2.15
CA GLU A 228 20.86 -27.76 1.38
C GLU A 228 21.75 -26.65 1.97
N ASP A 229 23.05 -26.94 2.07
CA ASP A 229 24.05 -26.02 2.66
C ASP A 229 24.24 -24.71 1.86
N LYS A 230 24.04 -24.73 0.53
CA LYS A 230 24.20 -23.53 -0.33
C LYS A 230 23.26 -22.39 0.04
N THR A 231 22.10 -22.70 0.59
CA THR A 231 21.08 -21.70 0.97
C THR A 231 21.40 -21.02 2.31
N LEU A 232 22.24 -21.63 3.15
CA LEU A 232 22.54 -21.11 4.50
C LEU A 232 23.15 -19.69 4.48
N LEU A 233 24.06 -19.42 3.55
CA LEU A 233 24.70 -18.10 3.44
C LEU A 233 23.67 -16.99 3.16
N SER A 234 22.78 -17.22 2.19
CA SER A 234 21.72 -16.24 1.85
C SER A 234 20.73 -15.99 2.99
N LEU A 235 20.51 -16.98 3.86
CA LEU A 235 19.63 -16.85 5.04
C LEU A 235 20.28 -16.00 6.13
N GLY A 236 21.61 -16.04 6.29
CA GLY A 236 22.33 -15.20 7.24
C GLY A 236 22.11 -13.71 6.98
N SER A 237 22.25 -13.31 5.71
CA SER A 237 21.96 -11.95 5.25
C SER A 237 20.54 -11.51 5.57
N MET A 238 19.58 -12.37 5.27
CA MET A 238 18.17 -12.13 5.56
C MET A 238 17.92 -11.92 7.05
N PHE A 239 18.45 -12.79 7.92
CA PHE A 239 18.22 -12.69 9.36
C PHE A 239 18.76 -11.38 9.93
N VAL A 240 19.95 -10.96 9.52
CA VAL A 240 20.54 -9.68 9.96
C VAL A 240 19.66 -8.50 9.54
N ILE A 241 19.23 -8.46 8.28
CA ILE A 241 18.43 -7.35 7.77
C ILE A 241 17.05 -7.31 8.46
N LEU A 242 16.38 -8.45 8.62
CA LEU A 242 15.09 -8.51 9.30
C LEU A 242 15.17 -8.07 10.77
N ASP A 243 16.22 -8.48 11.49
CA ASP A 243 16.46 -8.03 12.86
C ASP A 243 16.70 -6.52 12.95
N LYS A 244 17.48 -5.96 12.01
CA LYS A 244 17.71 -4.51 11.92
C LYS A 244 16.44 -3.71 11.59
N ILE A 245 15.58 -4.24 10.71
CA ILE A 245 14.27 -3.65 10.41
C ILE A 245 13.37 -3.69 11.66
N LEU A 246 13.33 -4.82 12.36
CA LEU A 246 12.54 -4.99 13.58
C LEU A 246 12.98 -3.99 14.68
N LYS A 247 14.29 -3.79 14.84
CA LYS A 247 14.89 -2.85 15.79
C LYS A 247 14.84 -1.38 15.34
N LYS A 248 14.27 -1.09 14.16
CA LYS A 248 14.24 0.25 13.54
C LYS A 248 15.63 0.87 13.35
N GLU A 249 16.66 0.05 13.16
CA GLU A 249 18.00 0.52 12.77
C GLU A 249 18.08 0.83 11.27
N VAL A 250 17.26 0.14 10.48
CA VAL A 250 17.12 0.29 9.03
C VAL A 250 15.63 0.37 8.67
N CYS A 251 15.24 1.19 7.68
CA CYS A 251 13.85 1.20 7.21
C CYS A 251 13.50 -0.10 6.45
N ASN A 252 14.31 -0.46 5.45
CA ASN A 252 14.07 -1.62 4.58
C ASN A 252 15.38 -2.28 4.12
N GLY A 253 15.28 -3.41 3.44
CA GLY A 253 16.46 -4.03 2.85
C GLY A 253 16.14 -5.13 1.87
N PHE A 254 17.20 -5.67 1.27
CA PHE A 254 17.09 -6.74 0.30
C PHE A 254 18.27 -7.70 0.37
N ALA A 255 18.04 -8.94 -0.04
CA ALA A 255 19.06 -9.98 -0.13
C ALA A 255 18.92 -10.78 -1.44
N ALA A 256 20.06 -11.19 -1.98
CA ALA A 256 20.14 -12.18 -3.04
C ALA A 256 19.93 -13.59 -2.46
N SER A 257 19.23 -14.46 -3.18
CA SER A 257 19.01 -15.85 -2.77
C SER A 257 19.07 -16.80 -3.96
N PRO A 258 19.71 -17.97 -3.85
CA PRO A 258 19.63 -19.01 -4.87
C PRO A 258 18.24 -19.67 -4.94
N SER A 259 17.38 -19.43 -3.93
CA SER A 259 15.98 -19.84 -3.93
C SER A 259 15.14 -18.76 -3.23
N ALA A 260 14.46 -17.92 -4.01
CA ALA A 260 13.59 -16.89 -3.43
C ALA A 260 12.39 -17.49 -2.68
N ALA A 261 11.86 -18.63 -3.16
CA ALA A 261 10.74 -19.33 -2.52
C ALA A 261 11.08 -19.83 -1.11
N LEU A 262 12.23 -20.51 -0.95
CA LEU A 262 12.68 -20.99 0.35
C LEU A 262 12.96 -19.81 1.30
N SER A 263 13.71 -18.81 0.83
CA SER A 263 14.05 -17.65 1.65
C SER A 263 12.82 -16.84 2.04
N ALA A 264 11.81 -16.70 1.18
CA ALA A 264 10.53 -16.11 1.55
C ALA A 264 9.82 -16.90 2.65
N ALA A 265 9.75 -18.23 2.52
CA ALA A 265 9.11 -19.07 3.54
C ALA A 265 9.81 -18.94 4.91
N VAL A 266 11.15 -18.93 4.93
CA VAL A 266 11.92 -18.71 6.15
C VAL A 266 11.73 -17.28 6.68
N ALA A 267 11.76 -16.26 5.81
CA ALA A 267 11.53 -14.86 6.18
C ALA A 267 10.18 -14.67 6.87
N LEU A 268 9.10 -15.23 6.33
CA LEU A 268 7.77 -15.13 6.90
C LEU A 268 7.69 -15.79 8.27
N ARG A 269 8.20 -17.04 8.40
CA ARG A 269 8.20 -17.76 9.68
C ARG A 269 9.07 -17.04 10.71
N HIS A 270 10.23 -16.53 10.31
CA HIS A 270 11.13 -15.74 11.16
C HIS A 270 10.44 -14.46 11.65
N SER A 271 9.84 -13.71 10.73
CA SER A 271 9.22 -12.42 11.03
C SER A 271 8.10 -12.54 12.07
N VAL A 272 7.20 -13.52 11.89
CA VAL A 272 6.11 -13.78 12.84
C VAL A 272 6.62 -14.28 14.19
N ARG A 273 7.69 -15.11 14.18
CA ARG A 273 8.27 -15.66 15.41
C ARG A 273 8.96 -14.59 16.26
N PHE A 274 9.61 -13.62 15.65
CA PHE A 274 10.50 -12.69 16.36
C PHE A 274 9.93 -11.29 16.58
N GLY A 275 8.71 -10.97 16.12
CA GLY A 275 8.00 -9.79 16.64
C GLY A 275 7.00 -9.11 15.71
N PHE A 276 6.97 -9.44 14.42
CA PHE A 276 5.98 -8.86 13.51
C PHE A 276 4.62 -9.54 13.68
N GLN A 277 3.56 -8.73 13.77
CA GLN A 277 2.20 -9.22 14.06
C GLN A 277 1.39 -9.49 12.79
N ARG A 278 1.65 -8.73 11.73
CA ARG A 278 0.97 -8.81 10.43
C ARG A 278 2.00 -8.64 9.33
N VAL A 279 2.25 -9.70 8.58
CA VAL A 279 3.26 -9.75 7.52
C VAL A 279 2.56 -9.93 6.18
N LEU A 280 2.69 -8.94 5.30
CA LEU A 280 2.25 -9.06 3.91
C LEU A 280 3.38 -9.72 3.10
N CYS A 281 3.09 -10.84 2.46
CA CYS A 281 3.96 -11.44 1.46
C CYS A 281 3.42 -11.12 0.06
N VAL A 282 4.24 -10.50 -0.79
CA VAL A 282 3.96 -10.45 -2.23
C VAL A 282 5.00 -11.29 -2.94
N PHE A 283 4.57 -12.43 -3.48
CA PHE A 283 5.42 -13.36 -4.20
C PHE A 283 5.21 -13.20 -5.70
N VAL A 284 6.29 -13.04 -6.47
CA VAL A 284 6.26 -12.95 -7.94
C VAL A 284 6.99 -14.16 -8.50
N GLY A 285 6.28 -14.99 -9.26
CA GLY A 285 6.76 -16.26 -9.79
C GLY A 285 6.06 -17.46 -9.16
N ASP A 286 6.53 -18.66 -9.46
CA ASP A 286 5.88 -19.89 -9.00
C ASP A 286 6.26 -20.22 -7.55
N MET A 287 5.39 -19.85 -6.60
CA MET A 287 5.58 -20.18 -5.19
C MET A 287 5.34 -21.67 -4.93
N GLN A 288 6.39 -22.42 -4.57
CA GLN A 288 6.26 -23.85 -4.24
C GLN A 288 5.88 -24.09 -2.77
N MET A 289 6.22 -23.17 -1.87
CA MET A 289 6.05 -23.31 -0.43
C MET A 289 5.01 -22.33 0.09
N ILE A 290 3.77 -22.79 0.26
CA ILE A 290 2.68 -21.96 0.78
C ILE A 290 2.79 -21.90 2.31
N PRO A 291 2.94 -20.70 2.92
CA PRO A 291 2.98 -20.56 4.38
C PRO A 291 1.59 -20.82 4.98
N ASN A 292 1.54 -21.11 6.28
CA ASN A 292 0.27 -21.14 7.00
C ASN A 292 -0.28 -19.71 7.10
N THR A 293 -1.52 -19.50 6.63
CA THR A 293 -2.22 -18.21 6.64
C THR A 293 -3.51 -18.25 7.47
N GLU A 294 -3.80 -19.35 8.15
CA GLU A 294 -5.06 -19.56 8.89
C GLU A 294 -5.18 -18.65 10.12
N ASP A 295 -4.06 -18.26 10.74
CA ASP A 295 -4.05 -17.39 11.92
C ASP A 295 -4.17 -15.88 11.59
N GLY A 296 -4.21 -15.53 10.30
CA GLY A 296 -4.31 -14.15 9.81
C GLY A 296 -3.05 -13.29 10.00
N LYS A 297 -1.97 -13.81 10.57
CA LYS A 297 -0.71 -13.07 10.76
C LYS A 297 0.10 -12.92 9.48
N ILE A 298 -0.19 -13.75 8.47
CA ILE A 298 0.42 -13.70 7.16
C ILE A 298 -0.67 -13.57 6.11
N LEU A 299 -0.61 -12.52 5.31
CA LEU A 299 -1.38 -12.38 4.07
C LEU A 299 -0.43 -12.63 2.90
N VAL A 300 -0.77 -13.55 2.00
CA VAL A 300 0.00 -13.81 0.78
C VAL A 300 -0.77 -13.33 -0.45
N ILE A 301 -0.11 -12.55 -1.29
CA ILE A 301 -0.53 -12.24 -2.65
C ILE A 301 0.52 -12.88 -3.57
N ASN A 302 0.17 -14.01 -4.20
CA ASN A 302 1.04 -14.74 -5.10
C ASN A 302 0.70 -14.37 -6.56
N ILE A 303 1.69 -13.93 -7.32
CA ILE A 303 1.56 -13.47 -8.70
C ILE A 303 2.29 -14.45 -9.62
N CYS A 304 1.54 -15.30 -10.33
CA CYS A 304 2.08 -16.43 -11.10
C CYS A 304 1.37 -16.64 -12.45
N GLU A 305 1.90 -17.47 -13.35
CA GLU A 305 1.25 -17.73 -14.66
C GLU A 305 0.14 -18.78 -14.58
N LYS A 306 0.26 -19.74 -13.65
CA LYS A 306 -0.65 -20.88 -13.55
C LYS A 306 -1.47 -20.79 -12.29
N GLU A 307 -2.76 -21.10 -12.42
CA GLU A 307 -3.65 -21.23 -11.28
C GLU A 307 -3.16 -22.42 -10.44
N GLN A 308 -2.68 -22.14 -9.23
CA GLN A 308 -2.26 -23.18 -8.31
C GLN A 308 -3.52 -23.91 -7.82
N SER A 309 -3.61 -25.22 -8.10
CA SER A 309 -4.78 -26.08 -7.90
C SER A 309 -5.26 -26.23 -6.45
N ARG A 310 -4.57 -25.64 -5.47
CA ARG A 310 -5.03 -25.58 -4.09
C ARG A 310 -6.01 -24.42 -3.94
N LYS A 311 -7.30 -24.74 -4.09
CA LYS A 311 -8.41 -23.94 -3.55
C LYS A 311 -8.24 -23.84 -2.02
N THR A 312 -7.44 -22.88 -1.57
CA THR A 312 -7.47 -22.47 -0.18
C THR A 312 -8.62 -21.49 -0.06
N SER A 313 -9.67 -21.87 0.67
CA SER A 313 -10.80 -20.99 0.99
C SER A 313 -10.41 -19.86 1.96
N CYS A 314 -9.12 -19.50 2.02
CA CYS A 314 -8.56 -18.59 3.01
C CYS A 314 -8.49 -17.18 2.44
N LYS A 315 -9.12 -16.21 3.11
CA LYS A 315 -9.06 -14.79 2.75
C LYS A 315 -7.65 -14.18 2.79
N HIS A 316 -6.71 -14.84 3.48
CA HIS A 316 -5.32 -14.41 3.62
C HIS A 316 -4.37 -15.06 2.59
N TYR A 317 -4.91 -15.75 1.57
CA TYR A 317 -4.13 -16.22 0.42
C TYR A 317 -4.84 -15.85 -0.88
N ILE A 318 -4.23 -14.94 -1.65
CA ILE A 318 -4.76 -14.47 -2.92
C ILE A 318 -3.79 -14.89 -4.02
N SER A 319 -4.27 -15.69 -4.97
CA SER A 319 -3.54 -16.05 -6.18
C SER A 319 -3.99 -15.14 -7.32
N LEU A 320 -3.09 -14.27 -7.78
CA LEU A 320 -3.30 -13.41 -8.92
C LEU A 320 -2.53 -13.96 -10.11
N ASN A 321 -3.23 -14.66 -10.98
CA ASN A 321 -2.60 -15.12 -12.21
C ASN A 321 -2.46 -13.94 -13.20
N TRP A 322 -1.24 -13.47 -13.46
CA TRP A 322 -0.98 -12.29 -14.29
C TRP A 322 0.29 -12.45 -15.11
N LYS A 323 0.24 -12.00 -16.36
CA LYS A 323 1.37 -11.96 -17.29
C LYS A 323 1.39 -10.61 -18.00
N GLU A 324 2.52 -9.93 -17.93
CA GLU A 324 2.76 -8.72 -18.71
C GLU A 324 3.18 -9.11 -20.13
N ASP A 325 2.69 -8.34 -21.10
CA ASP A 325 3.11 -8.47 -22.50
C ASP A 325 4.48 -7.78 -22.67
N ALA A 326 5.29 -8.25 -23.62
CA ALA A 326 6.65 -7.75 -23.80
C ALA A 326 6.70 -6.26 -24.20
N GLU A 327 5.65 -5.74 -24.82
CA GLU A 327 5.59 -4.41 -25.42
C GLU A 327 4.84 -3.36 -24.59
N GLY A 328 4.26 -3.74 -23.44
CA GLY A 328 3.47 -2.80 -22.64
C GLY A 328 3.20 -3.23 -21.20
N ASN A 329 2.86 -2.25 -20.36
CA ASN A 329 2.57 -2.47 -18.95
C ASN A 329 1.10 -2.20 -18.63
N ASP A 330 0.40 -3.23 -18.16
CA ASP A 330 -0.96 -3.13 -17.63
C ASP A 330 -1.06 -3.58 -16.16
N PHE A 331 0.05 -3.96 -15.54
CA PHE A 331 0.05 -4.55 -14.20
C PHE A 331 -0.41 -3.57 -13.11
N PHE A 332 -0.24 -2.26 -13.32
CA PHE A 332 -0.80 -1.26 -12.42
C PHE A 332 -2.32 -1.42 -12.23
N PHE A 333 -3.05 -1.94 -13.22
CA PHE A 333 -4.47 -2.23 -13.08
C PHE A 333 -4.74 -3.22 -11.95
N ALA A 334 -3.93 -4.29 -11.85
CA ALA A 334 -4.01 -5.23 -10.75
C ALA A 334 -3.51 -4.64 -9.43
N VAL A 335 -2.44 -3.81 -9.48
CA VAL A 335 -1.90 -3.16 -8.29
C VAL A 335 -2.94 -2.24 -7.64
N LEU A 336 -3.56 -1.35 -8.42
CA LEU A 336 -4.53 -0.38 -7.93
C LEU A 336 -5.91 -1.00 -7.67
N GLY A 337 -6.33 -1.93 -8.52
CA GLY A 337 -7.67 -2.53 -8.45
C GLY A 337 -7.81 -3.68 -7.45
N LEU A 338 -6.71 -4.22 -6.92
CA LEU A 338 -6.69 -5.36 -6.01
C LEU A 338 -5.60 -5.27 -4.94
N ILE A 339 -4.32 -5.21 -5.32
CA ILE A 339 -3.19 -5.40 -4.39
C ILE A 339 -3.15 -4.30 -3.32
N LEU A 340 -3.17 -3.02 -3.71
CA LEU A 340 -3.15 -1.90 -2.77
C LEU A 340 -4.41 -1.87 -1.89
N PRO A 341 -5.65 -1.96 -2.42
CA PRO A 341 -6.84 -2.03 -1.57
C PRO A 341 -6.77 -3.13 -0.50
N VAL A 342 -6.34 -4.33 -0.87
CA VAL A 342 -6.19 -5.44 0.08
C VAL A 342 -5.07 -5.14 1.09
N ALA A 343 -3.90 -4.69 0.62
CA ALA A 343 -2.76 -4.42 1.48
C ALA A 343 -3.01 -3.29 2.48
N TYR A 344 -3.71 -2.23 2.06
CA TYR A 344 -4.18 -1.16 2.96
C TYR A 344 -5.23 -1.68 3.93
N SER A 345 -6.15 -2.56 3.50
CA SER A 345 -7.12 -3.20 4.41
C SER A 345 -6.44 -4.09 5.46
N TYR A 346 -5.38 -4.79 5.07
CA TYR A 346 -4.62 -5.68 5.95
C TYR A 346 -3.72 -4.94 6.95
N GLN A 347 -3.25 -3.73 6.57
CA GLN A 347 -2.41 -2.88 7.41
C GLN A 347 -1.17 -3.62 7.96
N PRO A 348 -0.27 -4.17 7.12
CA PRO A 348 0.87 -4.93 7.60
C PRO A 348 1.82 -4.06 8.45
N ASN A 349 2.59 -4.69 9.34
CA ASN A 349 3.73 -4.08 10.01
C ASN A 349 5.09 -4.57 9.46
N LEU A 350 5.09 -5.50 8.50
CA LEU A 350 6.21 -5.81 7.61
C LEU A 350 5.67 -6.25 6.25
N THR A 351 6.33 -5.84 5.17
CA THR A 351 6.10 -6.39 3.83
C THR A 351 7.32 -7.19 3.38
N VAL A 352 7.12 -8.46 3.03
CA VAL A 352 8.11 -9.32 2.38
C VAL A 352 7.77 -9.39 0.90
N ILE A 353 8.71 -9.01 0.03
CA ILE A 353 8.56 -9.12 -1.42
C ILE A 353 9.57 -10.15 -1.91
N ALA A 354 9.11 -11.22 -2.54
CA ALA A 354 10.00 -12.25 -3.06
C ALA A 354 9.78 -12.43 -4.56
N VAL A 355 10.87 -12.43 -5.32
CA VAL A 355 10.83 -12.65 -6.77
C VAL A 355 11.61 -13.92 -7.08
N GLY A 356 10.88 -14.96 -7.46
CA GLY A 356 11.42 -16.26 -7.84
C GLY A 356 11.52 -16.48 -9.34
N PRO A 357 11.78 -17.73 -9.76
CA PRO A 357 11.96 -18.07 -11.16
C PRO A 357 10.59 -18.07 -11.86
N ASN A 358 10.61 -18.05 -13.20
CA ASN A 358 9.41 -17.99 -14.03
C ASN A 358 8.51 -16.77 -13.70
N ARG A 359 9.10 -15.64 -13.32
CA ARG A 359 8.36 -14.39 -13.13
C ARG A 359 7.74 -13.96 -14.46
N ASN A 360 6.51 -13.48 -14.40
CA ASN A 360 5.74 -13.01 -15.56
C ASN A 360 5.53 -11.49 -15.54
N LEU A 361 6.23 -10.83 -14.63
CA LEU A 361 6.29 -9.37 -14.53
C LEU A 361 7.67 -8.90 -14.93
N GLY A 362 7.72 -7.82 -15.71
CA GLY A 362 8.91 -7.06 -16.03
C GLY A 362 9.43 -6.27 -14.84
N ILE A 363 10.65 -5.74 -15.00
CA ILE A 363 11.36 -4.99 -13.96
C ILE A 363 10.58 -3.74 -13.55
N SER A 364 9.98 -3.03 -14.51
CA SER A 364 9.20 -1.81 -14.24
C SER A 364 7.96 -2.10 -13.39
N GLY A 365 7.20 -3.16 -13.70
CA GLY A 365 6.01 -3.56 -12.93
C GLY A 365 6.35 -3.92 -11.49
N ILE A 366 7.42 -4.70 -11.28
CA ILE A 366 7.91 -5.04 -9.93
C ILE A 366 8.42 -3.80 -9.19
N SER A 367 9.14 -2.91 -9.87
CA SER A 367 9.68 -1.69 -9.24
C SER A 367 8.56 -0.74 -8.82
N LEU A 368 7.52 -0.58 -9.64
CA LEU A 368 6.34 0.21 -9.28
C LEU A 368 5.62 -0.39 -8.07
N LEU A 369 5.42 -1.71 -8.07
CA LEU A 369 4.80 -2.43 -6.96
C LEU A 369 5.56 -2.18 -5.65
N VAL A 370 6.89 -2.34 -5.66
CA VAL A 370 7.75 -2.04 -4.50
C VAL A 370 7.58 -0.59 -4.06
N ALA A 371 7.64 0.35 -5.01
CA ALA A 371 7.55 1.77 -4.72
C ALA A 371 6.20 2.16 -4.10
N LEU A 372 5.08 1.66 -4.63
CA LEU A 372 3.75 1.89 -4.07
C LEU A 372 3.57 1.25 -2.68
N LEU A 373 4.08 0.02 -2.48
CA LEU A 373 4.01 -0.67 -1.19
C LEU A 373 4.87 -0.05 -0.08
N ARG A 374 5.82 0.84 -0.40
CA ARG A 374 6.56 1.63 0.62
C ARG A 374 5.66 2.52 1.45
N GLY A 375 4.46 2.83 0.98
CA GLY A 375 3.44 3.54 1.75
C GLY A 375 2.91 2.73 2.94
N LEU A 376 3.16 1.42 3.02
CA LEU A 376 2.69 0.55 4.10
C LEU A 376 3.81 0.25 5.09
N ALA A 377 3.42 -0.21 6.28
CA ALA A 377 4.32 -0.71 7.32
C ALA A 377 5.46 0.25 7.70
N GLU A 378 5.27 1.57 7.63
CA GLU A 378 6.35 2.56 7.83
C GLU A 378 7.55 2.32 6.89
N SER A 379 7.27 1.92 5.65
CA SER A 379 8.26 1.51 4.64
C SER A 379 9.13 0.32 5.05
N ARG A 380 8.73 -0.49 6.04
CA ARG A 380 9.38 -1.75 6.41
C ARG A 380 9.14 -2.82 5.35
N ILE A 381 10.08 -2.90 4.42
CA ILE A 381 10.09 -3.89 3.34
C ILE A 381 11.36 -4.72 3.43
N PHE A 382 11.21 -6.04 3.31
CA PHE A 382 12.32 -6.94 3.05
C PHE A 382 12.13 -7.63 1.70
N ALA A 383 13.06 -7.40 0.76
CA ALA A 383 12.99 -8.00 -0.56
C ALA A 383 13.97 -9.16 -0.73
N VAL A 384 13.52 -10.26 -1.32
CA VAL A 384 14.35 -11.42 -1.68
C VAL A 384 14.29 -11.62 -3.18
N ILE A 385 15.44 -11.63 -3.83
CA ILE A 385 15.54 -11.70 -5.29
C ILE A 385 16.50 -12.84 -5.65
N GLU A 386 16.21 -13.56 -6.73
CA GLU A 386 17.16 -14.55 -7.25
C GLU A 386 18.52 -13.94 -7.56
N ASP A 387 19.59 -14.64 -7.18
CA ASP A 387 20.98 -14.16 -7.34
C ASP A 387 21.41 -13.98 -8.81
N THR A 388 20.68 -14.59 -9.75
CA THR A 388 20.87 -14.44 -11.20
C THR A 388 20.27 -13.14 -11.75
N GLU A 389 19.39 -12.46 -11.01
CA GLU A 389 18.57 -11.33 -11.48
C GLU A 389 19.15 -9.96 -11.05
N ILE A 390 20.39 -9.68 -11.46
CA ILE A 390 21.15 -8.48 -11.05
C ILE A 390 20.44 -7.17 -11.41
N SER A 391 19.91 -7.06 -12.63
CA SER A 391 19.25 -5.84 -13.11
C SER A 391 17.96 -5.54 -12.34
N LEU A 392 17.19 -6.58 -12.02
CA LEU A 392 16.02 -6.47 -11.17
C LEU A 392 16.42 -6.04 -9.76
N MET A 393 17.47 -6.64 -9.19
CA MET A 393 17.97 -6.29 -7.86
C MET A 393 18.38 -4.82 -7.76
N GLN A 394 19.08 -4.29 -8.77
CA GLN A 394 19.41 -2.87 -8.84
C GLN A 394 18.17 -1.97 -8.92
N SER A 395 17.15 -2.39 -9.67
CA SER A 395 15.90 -1.63 -9.79
C SER A 395 15.09 -1.63 -8.50
N VAL A 396 14.99 -2.78 -7.83
CA VAL A 396 14.34 -2.90 -6.51
C VAL A 396 15.10 -2.08 -5.46
N ALA A 397 16.43 -2.12 -5.46
CA ALA A 397 17.25 -1.30 -4.57
C ALA A 397 16.97 0.21 -4.75
N LYS A 398 16.87 0.68 -6.00
CA LYS A 398 16.49 2.08 -6.30
C LYS A 398 15.10 2.42 -5.76
N ALA A 399 14.12 1.53 -5.96
CA ALA A 399 12.77 1.71 -5.46
C ALA A 399 12.73 1.77 -3.92
N LEU A 400 13.47 0.90 -3.23
CA LEU A 400 13.56 0.84 -1.76
C LEU A 400 14.18 2.09 -1.13
N VAL A 401 15.22 2.64 -1.76
CA VAL A 401 15.85 3.91 -1.38
C VAL A 401 14.88 5.09 -1.56
N GLY A 402 13.92 4.96 -2.47
CA GLY A 402 13.00 6.01 -2.85
C GLY A 402 13.52 6.96 -3.90
N ALA A 403 14.42 6.49 -4.76
CA ALA A 403 14.71 7.18 -6.02
C ALA A 403 13.45 7.19 -6.90
N SER A 404 13.36 8.16 -7.83
CA SER A 404 12.28 8.21 -8.81
C SER A 404 12.14 6.86 -9.51
N THR A 405 10.92 6.33 -9.58
CA THR A 405 10.62 5.13 -10.36
C THR A 405 11.01 5.35 -11.83
N PRO A 406 11.55 4.33 -12.52
CA PRO A 406 11.74 4.42 -13.95
C PRO A 406 10.39 4.68 -14.65
N PRO A 407 10.39 5.31 -15.85
CA PRO A 407 9.18 5.49 -16.62
C PRO A 407 8.43 4.17 -16.74
N PHE A 408 7.11 4.23 -16.56
CA PHE A 408 6.24 3.07 -16.43
C PHE A 408 6.19 2.19 -17.70
N GLY A 409 6.77 2.67 -18.80
CA GLY A 409 6.74 2.04 -20.10
C GLY A 409 5.52 2.48 -20.89
N ILE A 410 5.29 1.87 -22.04
CA ILE A 410 4.12 2.18 -22.87
C ILE A 410 2.89 1.59 -22.18
N TYR A 411 1.95 2.45 -21.79
CA TYR A 411 0.66 2.02 -21.26
C TYR A 411 -0.08 1.17 -22.30
N VAL A 412 -0.52 -0.02 -21.88
CA VAL A 412 -1.43 -0.86 -22.66
C VAL A 412 -2.70 -1.08 -21.84
N PRO A 413 -3.90 -0.85 -22.42
CA PRO A 413 -5.14 -1.15 -21.74
C PRO A 413 -5.24 -2.63 -21.36
N PRO A 414 -5.72 -2.96 -20.15
CA PRO A 414 -5.89 -4.34 -19.74
C PRO A 414 -6.90 -5.04 -20.65
N THR A 415 -6.62 -6.29 -21.02
CA THR A 415 -7.54 -7.10 -21.82
C THR A 415 -8.84 -7.37 -21.04
N GLN A 416 -9.92 -7.68 -21.76
CA GLN A 416 -11.20 -8.05 -21.15
C GLN A 416 -11.07 -9.23 -20.16
N GLU A 417 -10.18 -10.19 -20.44
CA GLU A 417 -9.87 -11.31 -19.55
C GLU A 417 -9.25 -10.84 -18.23
N LYS A 418 -8.22 -9.98 -18.32
CA LYS A 418 -7.54 -9.40 -17.15
C LYS A 418 -8.50 -8.55 -16.31
N VAL A 419 -9.36 -7.76 -16.95
CA VAL A 419 -10.41 -6.99 -16.25
C VAL A 419 -11.38 -7.91 -15.51
N ASN A 420 -11.90 -8.94 -16.18
CA ASN A 420 -12.81 -9.90 -15.56
C ASN A 420 -12.16 -10.65 -14.39
N LYS A 421 -10.87 -10.96 -14.48
CA LYS A 421 -10.13 -11.60 -13.40
C LYS A 421 -10.08 -10.76 -12.13
N ILE A 422 -9.75 -9.47 -12.26
CA ILE A 422 -9.74 -8.54 -11.12
C ILE A 422 -11.14 -8.37 -10.55
N LYS A 423 -12.18 -8.32 -11.39
CA LYS A 423 -13.57 -8.28 -10.93
C LYS A 423 -13.96 -9.52 -10.12
N THR A 424 -13.63 -10.72 -10.61
CA THR A 424 -13.91 -11.97 -9.89
C THR A 424 -13.24 -11.99 -8.52
N LEU A 425 -11.96 -11.59 -8.45
CA LEU A 425 -11.24 -11.50 -7.18
C LEU A 425 -11.83 -10.42 -6.26
N ARG A 426 -12.26 -9.28 -6.82
CA ARG A 426 -12.95 -8.22 -6.07
C ARG A 426 -14.26 -8.75 -5.48
N ASP A 427 -15.11 -9.36 -6.29
CA ASP A 427 -16.39 -9.92 -5.84
C ASP A 427 -16.18 -11.02 -4.79
N GLN A 428 -15.13 -11.83 -4.92
CA GLN A 428 -14.78 -12.87 -3.96
C GLN A 428 -14.35 -12.29 -2.60
N PHE A 429 -13.60 -11.20 -2.57
CA PHE A 429 -12.93 -10.74 -1.34
C PHE A 429 -13.44 -9.41 -0.76
N GLN A 430 -14.31 -8.66 -1.44
CA GLN A 430 -14.74 -7.32 -1.01
C GLN A 430 -15.53 -7.27 0.31
N GLN A 431 -16.08 -8.41 0.77
CA GLN A 431 -16.73 -8.49 2.08
C GLN A 431 -15.71 -8.51 3.22
N GLU A 432 -14.53 -9.09 2.98
CA GLU A 432 -13.44 -9.19 3.95
C GLU A 432 -12.51 -7.97 3.85
N TRP A 433 -12.22 -7.53 2.62
CA TRP A 433 -11.34 -6.41 2.32
C TRP A 433 -12.16 -5.26 1.74
N LYS A 434 -12.84 -4.51 2.62
CA LYS A 434 -13.84 -3.49 2.24
C LYS A 434 -13.30 -2.38 1.34
N MET A 435 -12.00 -2.10 1.35
CA MET A 435 -11.37 -1.15 0.41
C MET A 435 -11.50 -1.57 -1.06
N LEU A 436 -11.85 -2.83 -1.34
CA LEU A 436 -12.16 -3.32 -2.69
C LEU A 436 -13.51 -2.82 -3.23
N GLN A 437 -14.39 -2.30 -2.38
CA GLN A 437 -15.72 -1.84 -2.77
C GLN A 437 -15.62 -0.57 -3.61
N CYS A 438 -16.08 -0.65 -4.87
CA CYS A 438 -16.12 0.47 -5.80
C CYS A 438 -17.49 0.61 -6.51
N SER A 439 -18.49 -0.16 -6.07
CA SER A 439 -19.87 -0.11 -6.55
C SER A 439 -20.85 -0.45 -5.42
N GLY A 440 -21.97 0.25 -5.39
CA GLY A 440 -23.04 0.02 -4.42
C GLY A 440 -23.94 -1.13 -4.87
N LYS A 441 -23.70 -2.35 -4.38
CA LYS A 441 -24.73 -3.40 -4.43
C LYS A 441 -25.61 -3.26 -3.17
N LEU A 442 -26.91 -3.05 -3.35
CA LEU A 442 -27.89 -2.79 -2.26
C LEU A 442 -27.91 -3.91 -1.19
N SER A 443 -27.49 -5.12 -1.52
CA SER A 443 -27.45 -6.29 -0.62
C SER A 443 -26.37 -6.20 0.46
N ASP A 444 -25.30 -5.44 0.23
CA ASP A 444 -24.04 -5.59 0.98
C ASP A 444 -23.99 -4.69 2.23
N PHE A 445 -24.93 -3.75 2.37
CA PHE A 445 -24.96 -2.78 3.47
C PHE A 445 -26.07 -3.04 4.51
N ILE A 446 -26.96 -4.01 4.27
CA ILE A 446 -28.14 -4.26 5.13
C ILE A 446 -27.75 -4.91 6.48
N PHE A 447 -26.55 -5.47 6.62
CA PHE A 447 -26.16 -6.20 7.84
C PHE A 447 -25.40 -5.40 8.91
N ASN A 448 -25.04 -4.13 8.69
CA ASN A 448 -24.22 -3.36 9.64
C ASN A 448 -24.91 -2.14 10.28
N SER A 449 -26.24 -1.99 10.16
CA SER A 449 -26.97 -0.86 10.78
C SER A 449 -27.85 -1.25 11.96
N VAL A 450 -27.74 -2.47 12.49
CA VAL A 450 -28.43 -2.89 13.72
C VAL A 450 -27.46 -3.66 14.63
N SER A 451 -26.64 -2.93 15.39
CA SER A 451 -26.12 -3.37 16.69
C SER A 451 -25.56 -2.20 17.47
#